data_AF-A0A9E2M1Q4-F1
#
_entry.id   AF-A0A9E2M1Q4-F1
#
_cell.length_a   1.000
_cell.length_b   1.000
_cell.length_c   1.000
_cell.angle_alpha   90.00
_cell.angle_beta   90.00
_cell.angle_gamma   90.00
#
_symmetry.space_group_name_H-M   'P 1'
#
loop_
_entity.id
_entity.type
_entity.pdbx_description
1 polymer ?
#
loop_
_entity_poly.entity_id
_entity_poly.type
_entity_poly.pdbx_seq_one_letter_code
_entity_poly.pdbx_strand_id
1 'polypeptide(L)' 'MKYIVESSQKFKLDFDDAYQYSTSEKYDLIIVSFDKDFDRTQRGRIQPA' A
#
# COMPACT_ATOMS: atom_id res chain seq x y z
N MET A 1 -6.46 7.22 10.88
CA MET A 1 -5.57 6.17 11.40
C MET A 1 -6.12 4.75 11.29
N LYS A 2 -7.40 4.47 11.58
CA LYS A 2 -7.90 3.08 11.64
C LYS A 2 -7.58 2.24 10.37
N TYR A 3 -7.81 2.81 9.19
CA TYR A 3 -7.53 2.15 7.90
C TYR A 3 -6.04 1.84 7.66
N ILE A 4 -5.14 2.67 8.19
CA ILE A 4 -3.69 2.48 8.09
C ILE A 4 -3.26 1.31 8.96
N VAL A 5 -3.72 1.27 10.22
CA VAL A 5 -3.41 0.17 11.14
C VAL A 5 -3.97 -1.15 10.61
N GLU A 6 -5.18 -1.16 10.07
CA GLU A 6 -5.79 -2.33 9.45
C GLU A 6 -5.00 -2.82 8.23
N SER A 7 -4.57 -1.90 7.34
CA SER A 7 -3.76 -2.25 6.17
C SER A 7 -2.38 -2.77 6.56
N SER A 8 -1.73 -2.13 7.54
CA SER A 8 -0.46 -2.57 8.12
C SER A 8 -0.59 -4.00 8.67
N GLN A 9 -1.62 -4.29 9.46
CA GLN A 9 -1.82 -5.62 10.03
C GLN A 9 -2.19 -6.67 8.98
N LYS A 10 -3.12 -6.36 8.07
CA LYS A 10 -3.61 -7.27 7.03
C LYS A 10 -2.50 -7.67 6.06
N PHE A 11 -1.70 -6.70 5.63
CA PHE A 11 -0.68 -6.90 4.61
C PHE A 11 0.74 -6.87 5.16
N LYS A 12 0.93 -6.83 6.49
CA LYS A 12 2.26 -6.72 7.13
C LYS A 12 3.10 -5.56 6.60
N LEU A 13 2.49 -4.42 6.29
CA LEU A 13 3.20 -3.22 5.84
C LEU A 13 3.71 -2.44 7.05
N ASP A 14 4.83 -1.75 6.90
CA ASP A 14 5.24 -0.73 7.87
C ASP A 14 4.31 0.49 7.80
N PHE A 15 4.61 1.51 8.61
CA PHE A 15 3.69 2.62 8.75
C PHE A 15 3.56 3.43 7.46
N ASP A 16 4.67 3.72 6.80
CA ASP A 16 4.70 4.51 5.58
C ASP A 16 4.10 3.76 4.40
N ASP A 17 4.36 2.46 4.25
CA ASP A 17 3.71 1.66 3.21
C ASP A 17 2.20 1.51 3.46
N ALA A 18 1.79 1.29 4.70
CA ALA A 18 0.38 1.22 5.04
C ALA A 18 -0.34 2.55 4.80
N TYR A 19 0.35 3.67 5.05
CA TYR A 19 -0.15 5.01 4.74
C TYR A 19 -0.29 5.23 3.23
N GLN A 20 0.73 4.86 2.44
CA GLN A 20 0.69 4.94 0.98
C GLN A 20 -0.44 4.06 0.41
N TYR A 21 -0.54 2.81 0.85
CA TYR A 21 -1.60 1.88 0.44
C TYR A 21 -2.98 2.43 0.78
N SER A 22 -3.21 2.87 2.02
CA SER A 22 -4.49 3.41 2.46
C SER A 22 -4.89 4.67 1.68
N THR A 23 -3.91 5.51 1.33
CA THR A 23 -4.14 6.71 0.50
C THR A 23 -4.52 6.30 -0.92
N SER A 24 -3.85 5.30 -1.49
CA SER A 24 -4.15 4.81 -2.83
C SER A 24 -5.57 4.20 -2.93
N GLU A 25 -6.01 3.45 -1.92
CA GLU A 25 -7.38 2.92 -1.84
C GLU A 25 -8.40 4.05 -1.75
N LYS A 26 -8.15 5.04 -0.89
CA LYS A 26 -9.10 6.13 -0.61
C LYS A 26 -9.37 7.02 -1.83
N TYR A 27 -8.36 7.24 -2.66
CA TYR A 27 -8.44 8.16 -3.80
C TYR A 27 -8.37 7.44 -5.15
N ASP A 28 -8.53 6.11 -5.15
CA ASP A 28 -8.45 5.26 -6.34
C ASP A 28 -7.19 5.49 -7.19
N LEU A 29 -6.05 5.58 -6.52
CA LEU A 29 -4.74 5.79 -7.15
C LEU A 29 -4.03 4.47 -7.43
N ILE A 30 -2.99 4.55 -8.25
CA ILE A 30 -2.06 3.46 -8.53
C ILE A 30 -0.78 3.70 -7.73
N ILE A 31 -0.28 2.67 -7.05
CA ILE A 31 1.03 2.72 -6.39
C ILE A 31 2.11 2.45 -7.43
N VAL A 32 3.01 3.42 -7.61
CA VAL A 32 4.21 3.27 -8.44
C VAL A 32 5.41 3.21 -7.51
N SER A 33 6.02 2.03 -7.39
CA SER A 33 7.09 1.79 -6.40
C SER A 33 8.01 0.66 -6.84
N PHE A 34 9.27 0.67 -6.36
CA PHE A 34 10.18 -0.47 -6.43
C PHE A 34 10.00 -1.45 -5.26
N ASP A 35 9.23 -1.06 -4.24
CA ASP A 35 9.04 -1.86 -3.05
C ASP A 35 8.11 -3.05 -3.29
N LYS A 36 8.64 -4.25 -3.16
CA LYS A 36 7.91 -5.51 -3.37
C LYS A 36 6.88 -5.77 -2.29
N ASP A 37 6.90 -5.03 -1.20
CA ASP A 37 5.93 -5.17 -0.13
C ASP A 37 4.50 -4.82 -0.60
N PHE A 38 4.35 -4.03 -1.66
CA PHE A 38 3.05 -3.81 -2.27
C PHE A 38 2.56 -4.99 -3.13
N ASP A 39 3.43 -5.91 -3.56
CA ASP A 39 3.06 -7.08 -4.38
C ASP A 39 2.12 -8.04 -3.62
N ARG A 40 2.15 -8.03 -2.27
CA ARG A 40 1.26 -8.80 -1.40
C ARG A 40 -0.07 -8.11 -1.09
N THR A 41 -0.28 -6.89 -1.60
CA THR A 41 -1.51 -6.12 -1.39
C THR A 41 -2.52 -6.36 -2.51
N GLN A 42 -3.78 -6.02 -2.27
CA GLN A 42 -4.83 -6.26 -3.27
C GLN A 42 -4.72 -5.36 -4.51
N ARG A 43 -4.17 -4.14 -4.38
CA ARG A 43 -3.93 -3.23 -5.50
C ARG A 43 -2.61 -3.46 -6.23
N GLY A 44 -1.65 -4.15 -5.58
CA GLY A 44 -0.31 -4.33 -6.13
C GLY A 44 0.45 -3.02 -6.31
N ARG A 45 1.49 -3.06 -7.14
CA ARG A 45 2.22 -1.87 -7.63
C ARG A 45 2.50 -1.97 -9.12
N ILE A 46 2.78 -0.82 -9.72
CA ILE A 46 3.52 -0.74 -10.97
C ILE A 46 4.98 -0.46 -10.64
N GLN A 47 5.89 -1.25 -11.20
CA GLN A 47 7.31 -0.97 -11.11
C GLN A 47 7.70 0.11 -12.14
N PRO A 48 8.46 1.15 -11.74
CA PRO A 48 9.02 2.08 -12.72
C PRO A 48 9.93 1.38 -13.75
N ALA A 49 10.01 1.95 -14.96
CA ALA A 49 10.86 1.47 -16.06
C ALA A 49 12.36 1.68 -15.80
#